data_AF-A0A971K1E2-F1
#
_entry.id   AF-A0A971K1E2-F1
#
_cell.length_a   1.000
_cell.length_b   1.000
_cell.length_c   1.000
_cell.angle_alpha   90.00
_cell.angle_beta   90.00
_cell.angle_gamma   90.00
#
_symmetry.space_group_name_H-M   'P 1'
#
loop_
_entity.id
_entity.type
_entity.pdbx_description
1 polymer ?
#
loop_
_entity_poly.entity_id
_entity_poly.type
_entity_poly.pdbx_seq_one_letter_code
_entity_poly.pdbx_strand_id
1 'polypeptide(L)'
;AIAEAIATITGERQVFYATAQADEVEKLKAVVKENIAVFDLEAIAKKTAIERHPFVAPTVGAIRLIDPLDDYNAYAEALGVAQPALFEPVGHLHSWYLCLTSRELYDLLKRNLERAGQAASMDSTFQRRLRLLEEAASLAETGRGRIMAVSDLSDEHFPIRRDVGYYREIVAFLGEGGKSGNDLVAALEERTIRGMREPARTQLVTWLHEERYASDEQKLDGEEILVKLAQLHKDLDVQSDEHYIVRRYLGSLGLL
;
A
#
# COMPACT_ATOMS: atom_id res chain seq x y z
N ALA A 1 -48.12 -28.01 -30.84
CA ALA A 1 -48.35 -28.76 -29.60
C ALA A 1 -47.66 -28.13 -28.38
N ILE A 2 -46.36 -28.35 -28.12
CA ILE A 2 -45.71 -27.84 -26.89
C ILE A 2 -45.53 -26.30 -26.90
N ALA A 3 -45.08 -25.72 -28.02
CA ALA A 3 -44.90 -24.26 -28.14
C ALA A 3 -46.20 -23.46 -27.95
N GLU A 4 -47.33 -23.99 -28.45
CA GLU A 4 -48.65 -23.37 -28.29
C GLU A 4 -49.17 -23.47 -26.84
N ALA A 5 -48.86 -24.57 -26.15
CA ALA A 5 -49.18 -24.72 -24.73
C ALA A 5 -48.39 -23.71 -23.88
N ILE A 6 -47.08 -23.55 -24.13
CA ILE A 6 -46.24 -22.55 -23.44
C ILE A 6 -46.75 -21.12 -23.72
N ALA A 7 -47.13 -20.82 -24.97
CA ALA A 7 -47.71 -19.53 -25.34
C ALA A 7 -49.01 -19.22 -24.58
N THR A 8 -49.85 -20.23 -24.39
CA THR A 8 -51.13 -20.08 -23.67
C THR A 8 -50.89 -19.81 -22.17
N ILE A 9 -49.91 -20.47 -21.56
CA ILE A 9 -49.61 -20.35 -20.13
C ILE A 9 -48.83 -19.07 -19.79
N THR A 10 -47.96 -18.60 -20.69
CA THR A 10 -47.15 -17.38 -20.49
C THR A 10 -47.96 -16.08 -20.49
N GLY A 11 -49.22 -16.10 -20.91
CA GLY A 11 -50.14 -14.97 -20.77
C GLY A 11 -50.51 -14.63 -19.32
N GLU A 12 -50.38 -15.58 -18.39
CA GLU A 12 -50.78 -15.42 -16.98
C GLU A 12 -49.56 -15.42 -16.03
N ARG A 13 -48.82 -14.31 -15.98
CA ARG A 13 -47.82 -13.94 -14.93
C ARG A 13 -46.74 -14.98 -14.53
N GLN A 14 -46.56 -16.08 -15.26
CA GLN A 14 -45.54 -17.10 -14.97
C GLN A 14 -44.35 -17.00 -15.92
N VAL A 15 -43.13 -17.08 -15.38
CA VAL A 15 -41.86 -17.06 -16.13
C VAL A 15 -41.30 -18.48 -16.21
N PHE A 16 -41.06 -18.97 -17.42
CA PHE A 16 -40.44 -20.29 -17.67
C PHE A 16 -39.00 -20.12 -18.15
N TYR A 17 -38.08 -20.90 -17.57
CA TYR A 17 -36.70 -21.01 -18.04
C TYR A 17 -36.48 -22.42 -18.58
N ALA A 18 -36.00 -22.50 -19.82
CA ALA A 18 -35.65 -23.77 -20.44
C ALA A 18 -34.45 -23.57 -21.38
N THR A 19 -33.61 -24.60 -21.45
CA THR A 19 -32.59 -24.71 -22.51
C THR A 19 -33.22 -25.45 -23.68
N ALA A 20 -33.16 -24.86 -24.88
CA ALA A 20 -33.73 -25.44 -26.09
C ALA A 20 -32.73 -25.36 -27.24
N GLN A 21 -32.87 -26.27 -28.21
CA GLN A 21 -32.12 -26.22 -29.46
C GLN A 21 -32.61 -25.07 -30.35
N ALA A 22 -31.76 -24.60 -31.26
CA ALA A 22 -32.02 -23.39 -32.05
C ALA A 22 -33.32 -23.47 -32.87
N ASP A 23 -33.64 -24.65 -33.42
CA ASP A 23 -34.84 -24.92 -34.18
C ASP A 23 -36.12 -24.86 -33.32
N GLU A 24 -36.05 -25.31 -32.07
CA GLU A 24 -37.16 -25.19 -31.10
C GLU A 24 -37.36 -23.75 -30.62
N VAL A 25 -36.28 -22.97 -30.48
CA VAL A 25 -36.34 -21.53 -30.18
C VAL A 25 -37.02 -20.76 -31.32
N GLU A 26 -36.76 -21.11 -32.58
CA GLU A 26 -37.41 -20.49 -33.73
C GLU A 26 -38.91 -20.80 -33.79
N LYS A 27 -39.31 -22.06 -33.54
CA LYS A 27 -40.72 -22.44 -33.44
C LYS A 27 -41.44 -21.66 -32.34
N LEU A 28 -40.79 -21.43 -31.20
CA LEU A 28 -41.38 -20.68 -30.10
C LEU A 28 -41.52 -19.18 -30.41
N LYS A 29 -40.52 -18.57 -31.05
CA LYS A 29 -40.58 -17.17 -31.53
C LYS A 29 -41.68 -16.94 -32.56
N ALA A 30 -41.98 -17.94 -33.38
CA ALA A 30 -43.05 -17.85 -34.38
C ALA A 30 -44.45 -17.76 -33.73
N VAL A 31 -44.62 -18.38 -32.56
CA VAL A 31 -45.91 -18.43 -31.83
C VAL A 31 -46.02 -17.30 -30.81
N VAL A 32 -44.95 -16.97 -30.10
CA VAL A 32 -44.92 -15.94 -29.05
C VAL A 32 -44.11 -14.75 -29.55
N LYS A 33 -44.82 -13.69 -29.95
CA LYS A 33 -44.22 -12.51 -30.59
C LYS A 33 -43.61 -11.50 -29.62
N GLU A 34 -44.09 -11.46 -28.38
CA GLU A 34 -43.65 -10.53 -27.33
C GLU A 34 -43.31 -11.31 -26.05
N ASN A 35 -42.35 -10.82 -25.26
CA ASN A 35 -41.91 -11.37 -23.96
C ASN A 35 -41.01 -12.64 -23.98
N ILE A 36 -40.23 -12.87 -25.06
CA ILE A 36 -39.16 -13.89 -25.05
C ILE A 36 -37.79 -13.20 -24.96
N ALA A 37 -37.02 -13.56 -23.92
CA ALA A 37 -35.58 -13.27 -23.84
C ALA A 37 -34.80 -14.54 -24.19
N VAL A 38 -34.00 -14.49 -25.27
CA VAL A 38 -33.11 -15.58 -25.67
C VAL A 38 -31.67 -15.22 -25.33
N PHE A 39 -31.04 -16.08 -24.55
CA PHE A 39 -29.63 -15.94 -24.18
C PHE A 39 -28.81 -17.00 -24.92
N ASP A 40 -27.85 -16.55 -25.71
CA ASP A 40 -26.89 -17.43 -26.37
C ASP A 40 -25.80 -17.85 -25.36
N LEU A 41 -25.90 -19.10 -24.90
CA LEU A 41 -24.98 -19.68 -23.94
C LEU A 41 -23.55 -19.81 -24.50
N GLU A 42 -23.38 -20.00 -25.81
CA GLU A 42 -22.06 -20.14 -26.43
C GLU A 42 -21.37 -18.77 -26.55
N ALA A 43 -22.13 -17.71 -26.84
CA ALA A 43 -21.63 -16.34 -26.81
C ALA A 43 -21.27 -15.87 -25.39
N ILE A 44 -22.06 -16.27 -24.38
CA ILE A 44 -21.76 -16.00 -22.97
C ILE A 44 -20.46 -16.72 -22.57
N ALA A 45 -20.30 -18.01 -22.89
CA ALA A 45 -19.10 -18.77 -22.59
C ALA A 45 -17.84 -18.19 -23.26
N LYS A 46 -17.95 -17.71 -24.52
CA LYS A 46 -16.84 -17.04 -25.23
C LYS A 46 -16.44 -15.72 -24.57
N LYS A 47 -17.40 -14.92 -24.07
CA LYS A 47 -17.09 -13.70 -23.32
C LYS A 47 -16.36 -13.99 -22.00
N THR A 48 -16.79 -15.01 -21.26
CA THR A 48 -16.13 -15.40 -19.99
C THR A 48 -14.72 -15.94 -20.19
N ALA A 49 -14.44 -16.56 -21.35
CA ALA A 49 -13.10 -17.03 -21.70
C ALA A 49 -12.12 -15.88 -22.01
N ILE A 50 -12.61 -14.75 -22.54
CA ILE A 50 -11.78 -13.58 -22.86
C ILE A 50 -11.40 -12.78 -21.59
N GLU A 51 -12.23 -12.81 -20.54
CA GLU A 51 -11.93 -12.15 -19.25
C GLU A 51 -10.90 -12.90 -18.41
N ARG A 52 -10.63 -14.18 -18.72
CA ARG A 52 -9.50 -14.92 -18.13
C ARG A 52 -8.24 -14.59 -18.93
N HIS A 53 -7.68 -13.41 -18.69
CA HIS A 53 -6.30 -13.12 -19.09
C HIS A 53 -5.39 -14.29 -18.69
N PRO A 54 -4.49 -14.77 -19.58
CA PRO A 54 -3.48 -15.75 -19.18
C PRO A 54 -2.71 -15.17 -18.00
N PHE A 55 -2.57 -15.94 -16.93
CA PHE A 55 -1.67 -15.57 -15.84
C PHE A 55 -0.26 -15.43 -16.42
N VAL A 56 0.19 -14.20 -16.63
CA VAL A 56 1.58 -13.89 -16.91
C VAL A 56 2.27 -13.85 -15.56
N ALA A 57 3.02 -14.90 -15.24
CA ALA A 57 3.84 -14.90 -14.03
C ALA A 57 4.72 -13.64 -14.05
N PRO A 58 4.77 -12.85 -12.95
CA PRO A 58 5.64 -11.69 -12.89
C PRO A 58 7.06 -12.11 -13.25
N THR A 59 7.68 -11.42 -14.21
CA THR A 59 9.08 -11.66 -14.54
C THR A 59 9.89 -11.25 -13.32
N VAL A 60 10.49 -12.24 -12.63
CA VAL A 60 11.40 -11.98 -11.51
C VAL A 60 12.57 -11.20 -12.08
N GLY A 61 12.67 -9.92 -11.74
CA GLY A 61 13.78 -9.08 -12.17
C GLY A 61 15.10 -9.72 -11.73
N ALA A 62 16.08 -9.76 -12.63
CA ALA A 62 17.41 -10.24 -12.27
C ALA A 62 18.02 -9.26 -11.24
N ILE A 63 18.34 -9.75 -10.04
CA ILE A 63 19.07 -8.98 -9.05
C ILE A 63 20.43 -8.59 -9.64
N ARG A 64 20.83 -7.33 -9.44
CA ARG A 64 22.19 -6.87 -9.74
C ARG A 64 23.16 -7.51 -8.75
N LEU A 65 23.91 -8.50 -9.21
CA LEU A 65 24.98 -9.12 -8.44
C LEU A 65 26.31 -8.45 -8.83
N ILE A 66 26.89 -7.69 -7.90
CA ILE A 66 28.18 -7.02 -8.03
C ILE A 66 29.14 -7.70 -7.06
N ASP A 67 30.41 -7.89 -7.42
CA ASP A 67 31.39 -8.46 -6.49
C ASP A 67 31.55 -7.56 -5.24
N PRO A 68 31.76 -8.14 -4.05
CA PRO A 68 31.80 -7.39 -2.80
C PRO A 68 32.99 -6.43 -2.78
N LEU A 69 32.74 -5.18 -2.38
CA LEU A 69 33.77 -4.17 -2.14
C LEU A 69 34.19 -4.15 -0.67
N ASP A 70 35.40 -3.69 -0.36
CA ASP A 70 35.89 -3.59 1.03
C ASP A 70 35.11 -2.55 1.84
N ASP A 71 34.77 -1.42 1.22
CA ASP A 71 33.90 -0.40 1.82
C ASP A 71 32.43 -0.79 1.64
N TYR A 72 31.77 -1.03 2.77
CA TYR A 72 30.38 -1.48 2.80
C TYR A 72 29.36 -0.42 2.34
N ASN A 73 29.66 0.88 2.54
CA ASN A 73 28.80 1.96 2.07
C ASN A 73 28.97 2.16 0.56
N ALA A 74 30.21 2.12 0.07
CA ALA A 74 30.48 2.16 -1.38
C ALA A 74 29.80 0.98 -2.11
N TYR A 75 29.73 -0.19 -1.47
CA TYR A 75 29.00 -1.33 -2.02
C TYR A 75 27.48 -1.09 -2.11
N ALA A 76 26.89 -0.41 -1.13
CA ALA A 76 25.48 0.00 -1.16
C ALA A 76 25.18 0.92 -2.35
N GLU A 77 26.05 1.90 -2.60
CA GLU A 77 25.93 2.83 -3.72
C GLU A 77 26.04 2.11 -5.06
N ALA A 78 27.01 1.20 -5.19
CA ALA A 78 27.19 0.38 -6.40
C ALA A 78 25.95 -0.47 -6.71
N LEU A 79 25.32 -1.03 -5.68
CA LEU A 79 24.08 -1.79 -5.80
C LEU A 79 22.83 -0.91 -6.04
N GLY A 80 22.92 0.39 -5.77
CA GLY A 80 21.80 1.32 -5.86
C GLY A 80 20.76 1.10 -4.76
N VAL A 81 21.21 0.83 -3.53
CA VAL A 81 20.33 0.62 -2.38
C VAL A 81 19.51 1.89 -2.13
N ALA A 82 18.18 1.76 -2.16
CA ALA A 82 17.26 2.86 -1.92
C ALA A 82 17.24 3.26 -0.44
N GLN A 83 17.01 4.55 -0.19
CA GLN A 83 16.76 5.06 1.16
C GLN A 83 15.42 4.53 1.70
N PRO A 84 15.32 4.32 3.02
CA PRO A 84 14.08 3.89 3.64
C PRO A 84 13.05 5.02 3.62
N ALA A 85 11.79 4.67 3.42
CA ALA A 85 10.67 5.57 3.67
C ALA A 85 10.09 5.27 5.05
N LEU A 86 9.83 6.31 5.85
CA LEU A 86 9.43 6.17 7.25
C LEU A 86 8.20 5.28 7.47
N PHE A 87 7.23 5.34 6.55
CA PHE A 87 5.95 4.64 6.66
C PHE A 87 5.87 3.38 5.78
N GLU A 88 6.98 2.96 5.18
CA GLU A 88 7.05 1.70 4.45
C GLU A 88 7.44 0.54 5.38
N PRO A 89 6.92 -0.69 5.14
CA PRO A 89 7.29 -1.85 5.92
C PRO A 89 8.79 -2.13 5.86
N VAL A 90 9.42 -2.31 7.02
CA VAL A 90 10.86 -2.61 7.15
C VAL A 90 11.24 -3.89 6.38
N GLY A 91 10.34 -4.86 6.28
CA GLY A 91 10.56 -6.07 5.48
C GLY A 91 10.82 -5.82 3.99
N HIS A 92 10.39 -4.67 3.45
CA HIS A 92 10.64 -4.27 2.06
C HIS A 92 11.98 -3.57 1.85
N LEU A 93 12.69 -3.21 2.92
CA LEU A 93 14.03 -2.63 2.81
C LEU A 93 14.98 -3.59 2.12
N HIS A 94 16.05 -3.06 1.54
CA HIS A 94 17.14 -3.89 1.02
C HIS A 94 17.84 -4.62 2.18
N SER A 95 18.28 -5.86 1.96
CA SER A 95 18.97 -6.70 2.96
C SER A 95 20.28 -6.08 3.46
N TRP A 96 20.81 -5.09 2.73
CA TRP A 96 21.91 -4.22 3.18
C TRP A 96 21.67 -3.62 4.57
N TYR A 97 20.42 -3.27 4.90
CA TYR A 97 20.08 -2.72 6.21
C TYR A 97 20.25 -3.73 7.34
N LEU A 98 20.29 -5.04 7.07
CA LEU A 98 20.49 -6.07 8.08
C LEU A 98 21.91 -6.65 8.12
N CYS A 99 22.76 -6.38 7.12
CA CYS A 99 24.13 -6.90 7.07
C CYS A 99 25.15 -5.88 7.63
N LEU A 100 26.30 -6.39 8.04
CA LEU A 100 27.44 -5.61 8.53
C LEU A 100 28.57 -5.52 7.50
N THR A 101 28.62 -6.48 6.57
CA THR A 101 29.73 -6.58 5.60
C THR A 101 29.22 -6.82 4.18
N SER A 102 30.03 -6.39 3.20
CA SER A 102 29.72 -6.61 1.77
C SER A 102 29.65 -8.10 1.43
N ARG A 103 30.43 -8.93 2.13
CA ARG A 103 30.45 -10.36 1.92
C ARG A 103 29.17 -11.03 2.37
N GLU A 104 28.70 -10.71 3.57
CA GLU A 104 27.43 -11.19 4.12
C GLU A 104 26.26 -10.82 3.18
N LEU A 105 26.23 -9.58 2.70
CA LEU A 105 25.22 -9.13 1.75
C LEU A 105 25.33 -9.86 0.40
N TYR A 106 26.53 -10.01 -0.16
CA TYR A 106 26.76 -10.72 -1.41
C TYR A 106 26.24 -12.17 -1.35
N ASP A 107 26.48 -12.87 -0.24
CA ASP A 107 26.03 -14.26 -0.05
C ASP A 107 24.49 -14.36 0.00
N LEU A 108 23.78 -13.32 0.48
CA LEU A 108 22.31 -13.21 0.41
C LEU A 108 21.82 -12.91 -1.01
N LEU A 109 22.43 -11.95 -1.70
CA LEU A 109 22.05 -11.59 -3.07
C LEU A 109 22.23 -12.75 -4.04
N LYS A 110 23.29 -13.56 -3.86
CA LYS A 110 23.52 -14.79 -4.63
C LYS A 110 22.37 -15.81 -4.48
N ARG A 111 21.62 -15.77 -3.38
CA ARG A 111 20.45 -16.62 -3.09
C ARG A 111 19.12 -15.96 -3.45
N ASN A 112 19.16 -14.82 -4.12
CA ASN A 112 17.99 -14.03 -4.49
C ASN A 112 17.23 -13.42 -3.29
N LEU A 113 17.94 -13.10 -2.21
CA LEU A 113 17.39 -12.52 -0.97
C LEU A 113 17.72 -11.03 -0.88
N GLU A 114 17.11 -10.24 -1.76
CA GLU A 114 17.32 -8.79 -1.84
C GLU A 114 16.68 -8.04 -0.66
N ARG A 115 15.56 -8.54 -0.14
CA ARG A 115 14.74 -7.82 0.84
C ARG A 115 15.06 -8.26 2.27
N ALA A 116 14.97 -7.33 3.22
CA ALA A 116 15.21 -7.55 4.63
C ALA A 116 14.30 -8.65 5.21
N GLY A 117 13.02 -8.67 4.81
CA GLY A 117 12.08 -9.73 5.18
C GLY A 117 12.48 -11.11 4.66
N GLN A 118 13.11 -11.18 3.48
CA GLN A 118 13.62 -12.43 2.92
C GLN A 118 14.88 -12.89 3.66
N ALA A 119 15.81 -11.96 3.93
CA ALA A 119 17.02 -12.25 4.70
C ALA A 119 16.70 -12.73 6.13
N ALA A 120 15.68 -12.17 6.78
CA ALA A 120 15.23 -12.59 8.10
C ALA A 120 14.72 -14.05 8.16
N SER A 121 14.37 -14.66 7.03
CA SER A 121 13.99 -16.07 6.98
C SER A 121 15.19 -17.03 7.03
N MET A 122 16.43 -16.52 6.91
CA MET A 122 17.63 -17.36 6.84
C MET A 122 18.10 -17.85 8.20
N ASP A 123 18.17 -16.96 9.20
CA ASP A 123 18.67 -17.28 10.53
C ASP A 123 18.10 -16.34 11.61
N SER A 124 18.32 -16.70 12.87
CA SER A 124 17.82 -15.96 14.03
C SER A 124 18.46 -14.58 14.19
N THR A 125 19.66 -14.37 13.65
CA THR A 125 20.39 -13.10 13.73
C THR A 125 19.72 -12.06 12.86
N PHE A 126 19.44 -12.39 11.59
CA PHE A 126 18.68 -11.51 10.69
C PHE A 126 17.26 -11.29 11.19
N GLN A 127 16.62 -12.32 11.75
CA GLN A 127 15.30 -12.18 12.36
C GLN A 127 15.31 -11.21 13.55
N ARG A 128 16.35 -11.24 14.41
CA ARG A 128 16.51 -10.29 15.51
C ARG A 128 16.73 -8.87 14.98
N ARG A 129 17.63 -8.69 14.02
CA ARG A 129 17.92 -7.38 13.40
C ARG A 129 16.68 -6.77 12.75
N LEU A 130 15.90 -7.57 12.02
CA LEU A 130 14.65 -7.11 11.41
C LEU A 130 13.66 -6.61 12.47
N ARG A 131 13.43 -7.37 13.55
CA ARG A 131 12.54 -6.96 14.64
C ARG A 131 12.98 -5.65 15.29
N LEU A 132 14.28 -5.47 15.52
CA LEU A 132 14.80 -4.23 16.07
C LEU A 132 14.56 -3.04 15.12
N LEU A 133 14.70 -3.24 13.81
CA LEU A 133 14.37 -2.20 12.84
C LEU A 133 12.85 -1.92 12.78
N GLU A 134 11.99 -2.94 12.91
CA GLU A 134 10.53 -2.77 13.01
C GLU A 134 10.12 -1.96 14.24
N GLU A 135 10.73 -2.24 15.40
CA GLU A 135 10.50 -1.47 16.63
C GLU A 135 11.06 -0.04 16.51
N ALA A 136 12.24 0.13 15.91
CA ALA A 136 12.81 1.45 15.62
C ALA A 136 11.91 2.25 14.68
N ALA A 137 11.35 1.62 13.65
CA ALA A 137 10.40 2.25 12.73
C ALA A 137 9.13 2.68 13.46
N SER A 138 8.56 1.80 14.30
CA SER A 138 7.37 2.14 15.09
C SER A 138 7.60 3.34 16.03
N LEU A 139 8.77 3.45 16.63
CA LEU A 139 9.14 4.60 17.47
C LEU A 139 9.42 5.86 16.62
N ALA A 140 9.99 5.69 15.43
CA ALA A 140 10.22 6.78 14.49
C ALA A 140 8.89 7.37 13.96
N GLU A 141 7.86 6.54 13.80
CA GLU A 141 6.52 6.99 13.41
C GLU A 141 5.81 7.83 14.51
N THR A 142 6.21 7.69 15.79
CA THR A 142 5.61 8.44 16.92
C THR A 142 5.70 9.95 16.69
N GLY A 143 4.56 10.62 16.80
CA GLY A 143 4.44 12.07 16.57
C GLY A 143 4.61 12.52 15.12
N ARG A 144 4.71 11.60 14.16
CA ARG A 144 4.88 11.92 12.73
C ARG A 144 3.67 11.44 11.95
N GLY A 145 3.00 12.38 11.28
CA GLY A 145 1.93 12.09 10.34
C GLY A 145 2.47 11.60 8.98
N ARG A 146 1.71 10.73 8.31
CA ARG A 146 1.98 10.31 6.93
C ARG A 146 1.96 11.51 5.99
N ILE A 147 2.81 11.45 4.95
CA ILE A 147 2.75 12.41 3.86
C ILE A 147 1.42 12.20 3.14
N MET A 148 0.70 13.31 2.94
CA MET A 148 -0.54 13.37 2.21
C MET A 148 -0.26 13.72 0.75
N ALA A 149 -0.77 12.89 -0.16
CA ALA A 149 -0.86 13.18 -1.57
C ALA A 149 -2.25 13.73 -1.92
N VAL A 150 -2.33 14.44 -3.06
CA VAL A 150 -3.62 14.93 -3.59
C VAL A 150 -4.58 13.76 -3.88
N SER A 151 -4.06 12.58 -4.21
CA SER A 151 -4.85 11.36 -4.40
C SER A 151 -5.64 10.97 -3.16
N ASP A 152 -5.12 11.24 -1.96
CA ASP A 152 -5.73 10.83 -0.69
C ASP A 152 -7.00 11.62 -0.39
N LEU A 153 -7.16 12.80 -1.01
CA LEU A 153 -8.41 13.58 -0.97
C LEU A 153 -9.56 12.93 -1.77
N SER A 154 -9.26 11.86 -2.51
CA SER A 154 -10.28 11.10 -3.24
C SER A 154 -10.97 10.04 -2.39
N ASP A 155 -10.53 9.84 -1.14
CA ASP A 155 -11.17 8.94 -0.19
C ASP A 155 -12.66 9.26 -0.04
N GLU A 156 -13.50 8.22 -0.03
CA GLU A 156 -14.95 8.34 0.12
C GLU A 156 -15.35 8.94 1.49
N HIS A 157 -14.51 8.73 2.50
CA HIS A 157 -14.71 9.22 3.87
C HIS A 157 -14.07 10.60 4.10
N PHE A 158 -13.44 11.21 3.10
CA PHE A 158 -12.86 12.54 3.25
C PHE A 158 -13.95 13.56 3.62
N PRO A 159 -13.86 14.26 4.77
CA PRO A 159 -14.98 14.99 5.35
C PRO A 159 -15.32 16.30 4.63
N ILE A 160 -14.47 16.75 3.70
CA ILE A 160 -14.65 18.01 2.98
C ILE A 160 -15.21 17.76 1.59
N ARG A 161 -16.31 18.46 1.27
CA ARG A 161 -16.92 18.41 -0.06
C ARG A 161 -16.01 19.07 -1.10
N ARG A 162 -16.02 18.55 -2.33
CA ARG A 162 -15.14 19.02 -3.42
C ARG A 162 -15.54 20.37 -4.04
N ASP A 163 -16.78 20.80 -3.83
CA ASP A 163 -17.37 22.01 -4.41
C ASP A 163 -17.06 23.30 -3.62
N VAL A 164 -16.49 23.18 -2.43
CA VAL A 164 -16.16 24.32 -1.57
C VAL A 164 -14.82 24.96 -1.94
N GLY A 165 -14.69 26.28 -1.75
CA GLY A 165 -13.49 27.04 -2.15
C GLY A 165 -12.20 26.56 -1.47
N TYR A 166 -12.27 26.28 -0.16
CA TYR A 166 -11.11 25.82 0.60
C TYR A 166 -10.64 24.41 0.21
N TYR A 167 -11.46 23.58 -0.46
CA TYR A 167 -10.98 22.31 -1.03
C TYR A 167 -9.90 22.55 -2.08
N ARG A 168 -10.06 23.58 -2.93
CA ARG A 168 -9.05 23.94 -3.94
C ARG A 168 -7.76 24.44 -3.30
N GLU A 169 -7.86 25.15 -2.18
CA GLU A 169 -6.70 25.60 -1.42
C GLU A 169 -5.95 24.43 -0.78
N ILE A 170 -6.66 23.42 -0.25
CA ILE A 170 -6.05 22.17 0.24
C ILE A 170 -5.35 21.42 -0.90
N VAL A 171 -5.99 21.27 -2.06
CA VAL A 171 -5.39 20.62 -3.24
C VAL A 171 -4.10 21.34 -3.66
N ALA A 172 -4.14 22.68 -3.73
CA ALA A 172 -2.96 23.47 -4.07
C ALA A 172 -1.85 23.31 -3.02
N PHE A 173 -2.21 23.32 -1.74
CA PHE A 173 -1.28 23.14 -0.63
C PHE A 173 -0.57 21.79 -0.70
N LEU A 174 -1.30 20.70 -0.94
CA LEU A 174 -0.73 19.35 -1.06
C LEU A 174 0.00 19.12 -2.40
N GLY A 175 -0.33 19.89 -3.44
CA GLY A 175 0.32 19.78 -4.76
C GLY A 175 1.81 20.09 -4.77
N GLU A 176 2.32 20.80 -3.76
CA GLU A 176 3.76 21.03 -3.55
C GLU A 176 4.50 19.76 -3.12
N GLY A 177 3.78 18.74 -2.62
CA GLY A 177 4.33 17.46 -2.17
C GLY A 177 5.03 17.53 -0.80
N GLY A 178 5.26 16.36 -0.20
CA GLY A 178 6.02 16.22 1.04
C GLY A 178 5.36 16.75 2.31
N LYS A 179 4.07 17.11 2.26
CA LYS A 179 3.34 17.67 3.40
C LYS A 179 2.52 16.61 4.12
N SER A 180 2.48 16.69 5.44
CA SER A 180 1.67 15.85 6.32
C SER A 180 0.35 16.53 6.70
N GLY A 181 -0.53 15.78 7.36
CA GLY A 181 -1.73 16.34 8.00
C GLY A 181 -1.39 17.35 9.08
N ASN A 182 -0.29 17.19 9.83
CA ASN A 182 0.15 18.21 10.80
C ASN A 182 0.47 19.55 10.10
N ASP A 183 1.07 19.53 8.92
CA ASP A 183 1.35 20.75 8.14
C ASP A 183 0.04 21.40 7.66
N LEU A 184 -0.94 20.58 7.31
CA LEU A 184 -2.28 21.06 6.93
C LEU A 184 -3.00 21.72 8.11
N VAL A 185 -2.90 21.14 9.31
CA VAL A 185 -3.44 21.74 10.54
C VAL A 185 -2.79 23.09 10.83
N ALA A 186 -1.46 23.17 10.74
CA ALA A 186 -0.72 24.43 10.90
C ALA A 186 -1.17 25.48 9.86
N ALA A 187 -1.30 25.10 8.59
CA ALA A 187 -1.75 26.00 7.53
C ALA A 187 -3.18 26.53 7.75
N LEU A 188 -4.05 25.73 8.39
CA LEU A 188 -5.37 26.18 8.81
C LEU A 188 -5.25 27.19 9.96
N GLU A 189 -4.47 26.90 11.00
CA GLU A 189 -4.25 27.80 12.15
C GLU A 189 -3.65 29.16 11.74
N GLU A 190 -2.67 29.14 10.84
CA GLU A 190 -2.03 30.34 10.29
C GLU A 190 -2.92 31.13 9.31
N ARG A 191 -4.12 30.61 8.99
CA ARG A 191 -5.06 31.19 8.01
C ARG A 191 -4.47 31.32 6.60
N THR A 192 -3.55 30.41 6.26
CA THR A 192 -3.08 30.21 4.88
C THR A 192 -4.21 29.62 4.04
N ILE A 193 -4.95 28.65 4.59
CA ILE A 193 -6.22 28.16 4.03
C ILE A 193 -7.38 28.89 4.71
N ARG A 194 -8.21 29.61 3.94
CA ARG A 194 -9.21 30.56 4.47
C ARG A 194 -10.65 30.08 4.28
N GLY A 195 -11.54 30.63 5.10
CA GLY A 195 -12.99 30.44 4.93
C GLY A 195 -13.55 29.12 5.46
N MET A 196 -12.72 28.25 6.05
CA MET A 196 -13.16 27.05 6.76
C MET A 196 -13.76 27.42 8.12
N ARG A 197 -14.98 26.93 8.40
CA ARG A 197 -15.66 27.12 9.69
C ARG A 197 -15.17 26.09 10.72
N GLU A 198 -15.22 26.43 11.99
CA GLU A 198 -14.78 25.55 13.09
C GLU A 198 -15.32 24.11 13.01
N PRO A 199 -16.62 23.84 12.77
CA PRO A 199 -17.10 22.46 12.70
C PRO A 199 -16.45 21.63 11.59
N ALA A 200 -16.20 22.25 10.42
CA ALA A 200 -15.55 21.58 9.30
C ALA A 200 -14.05 21.37 9.56
N ARG A 201 -13.41 22.32 10.26
CA ARG A 201 -12.03 22.19 10.72
C ARG A 201 -11.90 21.02 11.69
N THR A 202 -12.75 20.94 12.70
CA THR A 202 -12.72 19.82 13.67
C THR A 202 -12.90 18.48 12.97
N GLN A 203 -13.85 18.37 12.05
CA GLN A 203 -14.05 17.13 11.27
C GLN A 203 -12.82 16.74 10.45
N LEU A 204 -12.17 17.70 9.80
CA LEU A 204 -10.94 17.45 9.04
C LEU A 204 -9.80 17.01 9.96
N VAL A 205 -9.58 17.71 11.08
CA VAL A 205 -8.53 17.35 12.05
C VAL A 205 -8.76 15.93 12.58
N THR A 206 -9.99 15.59 12.99
CA THR A 206 -10.33 14.23 13.43
C THR A 206 -9.99 13.19 12.36
N TRP A 207 -10.41 13.40 11.12
CA TRP A 207 -10.09 12.49 10.01
C TRP A 207 -8.58 12.36 9.78
N LEU A 208 -7.82 13.47 9.87
CA LEU A 208 -6.36 13.43 9.71
C LEU A 208 -5.68 12.57 10.78
N HIS A 209 -6.19 12.57 12.02
CA HIS A 209 -5.68 11.69 13.07
C HIS A 209 -6.09 10.23 12.87
N GLU A 210 -7.34 9.98 12.50
CA GLU A 210 -7.86 8.63 12.24
C GLU A 210 -7.08 7.93 11.12
N GLU A 211 -6.78 8.65 10.04
CA GLU A 211 -6.02 8.15 8.88
C GLU A 211 -4.49 8.25 9.07
N ARG A 212 -4.03 8.63 10.27
CA ARG A 212 -2.60 8.78 10.63
C ARG A 212 -1.82 9.80 9.78
N TYR A 213 -2.51 10.75 9.14
CA TYR A 213 -1.88 11.89 8.49
C TYR A 213 -1.45 12.96 9.50
N ALA A 214 -2.04 13.00 10.70
CA ALA A 214 -1.64 13.88 11.78
C ALA A 214 -1.44 13.12 13.10
N SER A 215 -0.56 13.63 13.97
CA SER A 215 -0.37 13.14 15.33
C SER A 215 -0.15 14.29 16.31
N ASP A 216 -0.69 14.16 17.52
CA ASP A 216 -0.46 15.08 18.64
C ASP A 216 0.68 14.61 19.55
N GLU A 217 1.25 13.43 19.28
CA GLU A 217 2.34 12.89 20.08
C GLU A 217 3.64 13.67 19.82
N GLN A 218 4.48 13.74 20.86
CA GLN A 218 5.79 14.34 20.73
C GLN A 218 6.67 13.47 19.83
N LYS A 219 7.23 14.08 18.78
CA LYS A 219 8.21 13.44 17.90
C LYS A 219 9.43 13.02 18.70
N LEU A 220 9.84 11.76 18.52
CA LEU A 220 11.10 11.24 19.05
C LEU A 220 12.22 11.47 18.04
N ASP A 221 13.36 11.98 18.48
CA ASP A 221 14.58 12.01 17.66
C ASP A 221 15.31 10.66 17.65
N GLY A 222 16.32 10.50 16.79
CA GLY A 222 17.02 9.23 16.64
C GLY A 222 17.77 8.78 17.90
N GLU A 223 18.30 9.71 18.70
CA GLU A 223 19.02 9.37 19.93
C GLU A 223 18.03 8.93 21.02
N GLU A 224 16.87 9.58 21.13
CA GLU A 224 15.78 9.16 22.01
C GLU A 224 15.25 7.76 21.66
N ILE A 225 15.13 7.45 20.37
CA ILE A 225 14.73 6.12 19.89
C ILE A 225 15.76 5.06 20.31
N LEU A 226 17.06 5.33 20.11
CA LEU A 226 18.13 4.42 20.52
C LEU A 226 18.11 4.16 22.03
N VAL A 227 17.93 5.21 22.84
CA VAL A 227 17.81 5.08 24.31
C VAL A 227 16.61 4.22 24.70
N LYS A 228 15.45 4.43 24.08
CA LYS A 228 14.26 3.62 24.35
C LYS A 228 14.46 2.15 23.97
N LEU A 229 15.07 1.88 22.82
CA LEU A 229 15.36 0.50 22.41
C LEU A 229 16.35 -0.17 23.35
N ALA A 230 17.39 0.53 23.82
CA ALA A 230 18.34 -0.01 24.80
C ALA A 230 17.71 -0.31 26.17
N GLN A 231 16.65 0.42 26.55
CA GLN A 231 15.87 0.11 27.75
C GLN A 231 15.01 -1.15 27.59
N LEU A 232 14.49 -1.40 26.39
CA LEU A 232 13.69 -2.59 26.06
C LEU A 232 14.57 -3.84 25.86
N HIS A 233 15.72 -3.67 25.23
CA HIS A 233 16.65 -4.73 24.85
C HIS A 233 17.99 -4.51 25.56
N LYS A 234 18.19 -5.18 26.70
CA LYS A 234 19.39 -5.04 27.54
C LYS A 234 20.70 -5.45 26.84
N ASP A 235 20.59 -6.20 25.76
CA ASP A 235 21.72 -6.66 24.93
C ASP A 235 22.04 -5.69 23.78
N LEU A 236 21.29 -4.59 23.62
CA LEU A 236 21.56 -3.52 22.68
C LEU A 236 22.55 -2.50 23.28
N ASP A 237 23.81 -2.93 23.39
CA ASP A 237 24.92 -2.05 23.82
C ASP A 237 25.39 -1.14 22.66
N VAL A 238 25.96 0.02 22.97
CA VAL A 238 26.47 1.00 21.99
C VAL A 238 27.55 0.39 21.08
N GLN A 239 28.29 -0.59 21.59
CA GLN A 239 29.32 -1.32 20.86
C GLN A 239 28.79 -2.55 20.11
N SER A 240 27.50 -2.87 20.24
CA SER A 240 26.90 -4.03 19.56
C SER A 240 26.65 -3.76 18.08
N ASP A 241 26.75 -4.83 17.30
CA ASP A 241 26.41 -4.83 15.88
C ASP A 241 24.95 -4.40 15.64
N GLU A 242 24.04 -4.79 16.51
CA GLU A 242 22.63 -4.40 16.39
C GLU A 242 22.41 -2.92 16.64
N HIS A 243 23.12 -2.32 17.59
CA HIS A 243 23.06 -0.88 17.80
C HIS A 243 23.56 -0.13 16.57
N TYR A 244 24.66 -0.58 15.96
CA TYR A 244 25.16 -0.01 14.71
C TYR A 244 24.13 -0.11 13.57
N ILE A 245 23.46 -1.25 13.43
CA ILE A 245 22.42 -1.47 12.41
C ILE A 245 21.23 -0.52 12.60
N VAL A 246 20.72 -0.41 13.83
CA VAL A 246 19.62 0.51 14.15
C VAL A 246 20.03 1.96 13.90
N ARG A 247 21.24 2.34 14.33
CA ARG A 247 21.77 3.69 14.10
C ARG A 247 21.88 4.00 12.61
N ARG A 248 22.39 3.08 11.79
CA ARG A 248 22.47 3.25 10.33
C ARG A 248 21.09 3.42 9.69
N TYR A 249 20.10 2.65 10.13
CA TYR A 249 18.72 2.78 9.66
C TYR A 249 18.13 4.15 9.99
N LEU A 250 18.23 4.59 11.25
CA LEU A 250 17.72 5.89 11.69
C LEU A 250 18.44 7.06 11.00
N GLY A 251 19.76 6.95 10.77
CA GLY A 251 20.52 7.93 10.01
C GLY A 251 20.09 7.99 8.54
N SER A 252 19.74 6.84 7.94
CA SER A 252 19.20 6.79 6.57
C SER A 252 17.80 7.38 6.46
N LEU A 253 17.05 7.45 7.56
CA LEU A 253 15.78 8.18 7.66
C LEU A 253 15.96 9.69 7.92
N GLY A 254 17.20 10.16 8.13
CA GLY A 254 17.49 11.56 8.48
C GLY A 254 17.09 11.92 9.91
N LEU A 255 17.09 10.96 10.84
CA LEU A 255 16.71 11.16 12.24
C LEU A 255 17.90 11.29 13.20
N LEU A 256 19.13 11.17 12.70
CA LEU A 256 20.39 11.29 13.45
C LEU A 256 21.29 12.36 12.85
#